data_AF-A0A1H6JKL7-F1
#
_entry.id   AF-A0A1H6JKL7-F1
#
_cell.length_a   1.000
_cell.length_b   1.000
_cell.length_c   1.000
_cell.angle_alpha   90.00
_cell.angle_beta   90.00
_cell.angle_gamma   90.00
#
_symmetry.space_group_name_H-M   'P 1'
#
loop_
_entity.id
_entity.type
_entity.pdbx_description
1 polymer ?
#
loop_
_entity_poly.entity_id
_entity_poly.type
_entity_poly.pdbx_seq_one_letter_code
_entity_poly.pdbx_strand_id
1 'polypeptide(L)'
;MRKLVFSALACVAFAGSGFASNEIVFEKQDFLAEMSNNNSEITESGGNPCKVYVWATGPDGKSDWKSGDGGSLSYDDCGKYKDGFVKDLREKGFTFEEENIKVIWG
;
A
#
# COMPACT_ATOMS: atom_id res chain seq x y z
N MET A 1 -40.19 3.65 -59.02
CA MET A 1 -39.09 4.34 -59.72
C MET A 1 -38.52 5.42 -58.80
N ARG A 2 -37.18 5.45 -58.67
CA ARG A 2 -36.30 6.55 -58.21
C ARG A 2 -36.44 6.95 -56.71
N LYS A 3 -35.45 6.57 -55.89
CA LYS A 3 -34.30 7.39 -55.42
C LYS A 3 -34.81 8.62 -54.65
N LEU A 4 -34.48 8.79 -53.37
CA LEU A 4 -33.31 9.57 -52.95
C LEU A 4 -32.64 9.01 -51.69
N VAL A 5 -31.31 8.86 -51.81
CA VAL A 5 -30.34 8.68 -50.72
C VAL A 5 -30.00 10.07 -50.19
N PHE A 6 -30.11 10.29 -48.89
CA PHE A 6 -29.44 11.34 -48.11
C PHE A 6 -29.29 10.76 -46.69
N SER A 7 -28.16 10.25 -46.22
CA SER A 7 -26.85 10.89 -46.01
C SER A 7 -26.96 12.28 -45.37
N ALA A 8 -27.05 12.30 -44.04
CA ALA A 8 -26.59 13.34 -43.10
C ALA A 8 -26.87 12.79 -41.69
N LEU A 9 -25.94 12.10 -41.02
CA LEU A 9 -24.82 12.68 -40.27
C LEU A 9 -25.23 13.96 -39.53
N ALA A 10 -25.84 13.78 -38.35
CA ALA A 10 -25.93 14.81 -37.33
C ALA A 10 -25.24 14.28 -36.07
N CYS A 11 -24.10 14.88 -35.78
CA CYS A 11 -23.21 14.59 -34.68
C CYS A 11 -23.94 14.69 -33.33
N VAL A 12 -23.90 13.61 -32.54
CA VAL A 12 -24.00 13.73 -31.09
C VAL A 12 -22.59 13.57 -30.54
N ALA A 13 -21.81 14.64 -30.67
CA ALA A 13 -20.68 14.86 -29.79
C ALA A 13 -21.23 15.33 -28.45
N PHE A 14 -21.69 14.39 -27.63
CA PHE A 14 -21.77 14.65 -26.19
C PHE A 14 -20.39 14.34 -25.63
N ALA A 15 -19.54 15.37 -25.61
CA ALA A 15 -18.40 15.47 -24.72
C ALA A 15 -18.94 15.47 -23.28
N GLY A 16 -19.29 14.28 -22.80
CA GLY A 16 -19.51 13.99 -21.40
C GLY A 16 -18.20 13.53 -20.81
N SER A 17 -17.30 14.48 -20.59
CA SER A 17 -16.16 14.35 -19.68
C SER A 17 -16.72 14.24 -18.26
N GLY A 18 -17.35 13.10 -17.97
CA GLY A 18 -17.96 12.80 -16.68
C GLY A 18 -17.18 11.66 -16.08
N PHE A 19 -16.01 11.99 -15.55
CA PHE A 19 -15.22 11.20 -14.60
C PHE A 19 -15.31 9.69 -14.85
N ALA A 20 -14.36 9.15 -15.63
CA ALA A 20 -13.83 7.86 -15.23
C ALA A 20 -13.48 8.03 -13.76
N SER A 21 -14.27 7.40 -12.89
CA SER A 21 -13.97 7.32 -11.48
C SER A 21 -12.61 6.65 -11.46
N ASN A 22 -11.56 7.47 -11.43
CA ASN A 22 -10.25 7.05 -11.01
C ASN A 22 -10.44 6.82 -9.52
N GLU A 23 -11.13 5.72 -9.19
CA GLU A 23 -10.74 4.97 -8.03
C GLU A 23 -9.26 4.74 -8.27
N ILE A 24 -8.47 5.60 -7.64
CA ILE A 24 -7.19 5.17 -7.15
C ILE A 24 -7.62 4.12 -6.12
N VAL A 25 -7.90 2.91 -6.61
CA VAL A 25 -7.52 1.73 -5.85
C VAL A 25 -6.05 2.02 -5.65
N PHE A 26 -5.73 2.58 -4.48
CA PHE A 26 -4.39 2.61 -3.96
C PHE A 26 -4.08 1.13 -3.80
N GLU A 27 -3.75 0.51 -4.93
CA GLU A 27 -3.32 -0.85 -4.99
C GLU A 27 -2.11 -0.84 -4.07
N LYS A 28 -2.19 -1.70 -3.06
CA LYS A 28 -1.14 -2.09 -2.14
C LYS A 28 0.21 -2.42 -2.82
N GLN A 29 0.27 -2.34 -4.16
CA GLN A 29 1.38 -2.60 -5.06
C GLN A 29 2.28 -1.37 -5.31
N ASP A 30 1.79 -0.12 -5.28
CA ASP A 30 2.67 1.04 -5.52
C ASP A 30 3.66 1.29 -4.37
N PHE A 31 3.29 0.92 -3.14
CA PHE A 31 4.20 0.99 -2.00
C PHE A 31 5.38 0.01 -2.10
N LEU A 32 5.26 -1.06 -2.90
CA LEU A 32 6.37 -1.98 -3.16
C LEU A 32 7.33 -1.42 -4.22
N ALA A 33 6.81 -0.72 -5.23
CA ALA A 33 7.62 -0.17 -6.31
C ALA A 33 8.48 1.02 -5.85
N GLU A 34 7.94 1.90 -5.00
CA GLU A 34 8.68 3.05 -4.47
C GLU A 34 9.70 2.64 -3.38
N MET A 35 9.46 1.54 -2.69
CA MET A 35 10.42 0.94 -1.75
C MET A 35 11.55 0.19 -2.45
N SER A 36 11.32 -0.33 -3.66
CA SER A 36 12.37 -1.00 -4.46
C SER A 36 13.40 -0.03 -5.04
N ASN A 37 13.03 1.23 -5.34
CA ASN A 37 13.97 2.23 -5.88
C ASN A 37 14.82 2.91 -4.79
N ASN A 38 14.33 3.00 -3.57
CA ASN A 38 15.10 3.47 -2.41
C ASN A 38 15.99 2.37 -1.79
N ASN A 39 15.96 1.15 -2.32
CA ASN A 39 16.79 0.04 -1.85
C ASN A 39 18.21 0.03 -2.47
N SER A 40 18.57 1.09 -3.19
CA SER A 40 19.88 1.27 -3.84
C SER A 40 21.01 1.64 -2.87
N GLU A 41 20.75 1.66 -1.56
CA GLU A 41 21.73 2.04 -0.53
C GLU A 41 21.77 1.08 0.68
N ILE A 42 21.41 -0.20 0.50
CA ILE A 42 21.76 -1.24 1.48
C ILE A 42 22.98 -2.01 0.96
N THR A 43 24.12 -1.30 0.94
CA THR A 43 25.43 -1.92 0.75
C THR A 43 26.00 -2.20 2.15
N GLU A 44 26.20 -3.49 2.45
CA GLU A 44 27.15 -4.00 3.46
C GLU A 44 26.99 -3.56 4.94
N SER A 45 26.09 -4.25 5.65
CA SER A 45 26.44 -4.79 6.96
C SER A 45 25.74 -6.12 7.12
N GLY A 46 26.51 -7.21 7.21
CA GLY A 46 26.03 -8.59 7.28
C GLY A 46 25.29 -8.90 8.59
N GLY A 47 24.12 -8.32 8.76
CA GLY A 47 23.26 -8.54 9.91
C GLY A 47 21.81 -8.41 9.49
N ASN A 48 21.04 -9.45 9.76
CA ASN A 48 19.75 -9.63 9.11
C ASN A 48 18.74 -8.56 9.57
N PRO A 49 18.40 -7.55 8.74
CA PRO A 49 17.66 -6.40 9.24
C PRO A 49 16.20 -6.78 9.46
N CYS A 50 15.72 -6.58 10.68
CA CYS A 50 14.34 -6.80 11.07
C CYS A 50 13.53 -5.51 10.88
N LYS A 51 12.57 -5.52 9.95
CA LYS A 51 11.60 -4.43 9.79
C LYS A 51 10.18 -4.96 9.83
N VAL A 52 9.31 -4.26 10.55
CA VAL A 52 7.90 -4.64 10.73
C VAL A 52 7.03 -3.52 10.19
N TYR A 53 6.02 -3.89 9.42
CA TYR A 53 5.02 -2.98 8.86
C TYR A 53 3.64 -3.48 9.22
N VAL A 54 2.80 -2.61 9.76
CA VAL A 54 1.43 -2.93 10.17
C VAL A 54 0.51 -1.89 9.59
N TRP A 55 -0.45 -2.32 8.75
CA TRP A 55 -1.54 -1.44 8.35
C TRP A 55 -2.56 -1.39 9.48
N ALA A 56 -2.69 -0.24 10.13
CA ALA A 56 -3.48 -0.11 11.35
C ALA A 56 -4.42 1.09 11.33
N THR A 57 -5.62 0.89 11.87
CA THR A 57 -6.63 1.93 12.05
C THR A 57 -6.50 2.50 13.45
N GLY A 58 -6.21 3.81 13.54
CA GLY A 58 -6.09 4.53 14.79
C GLY A 58 -7.43 4.81 15.47
N PRO A 59 -7.40 5.29 16.73
CA PRO A 59 -8.61 5.67 17.47
C PRO A 59 -9.36 6.86 16.86
N ASP A 60 -8.71 7.61 15.97
CA ASP A 60 -9.29 8.67 15.15
C ASP A 60 -10.02 8.14 13.90
N GLY A 61 -10.06 6.81 13.72
CA GLY A 61 -10.71 6.12 12.60
C GLY A 61 -9.91 6.14 11.30
N LYS A 62 -8.68 6.65 11.31
CA LYS A 62 -7.82 6.69 10.12
C LYS A 62 -6.90 5.49 10.06
N SER A 63 -6.83 4.86 8.89
CA SER A 63 -5.91 3.75 8.62
C SER A 63 -4.62 4.26 7.98
N ASP A 64 -3.49 3.78 8.45
CA ASP A 64 -2.17 4.20 8.00
C ASP A 64 -1.12 3.09 8.24
N TRP A 65 -0.03 3.08 7.46
CA TRP A 65 1.08 2.14 7.68
C TRP A 65 1.93 2.58 8.87
N LYS A 66 2.05 1.71 9.87
CA LYS A 66 3.00 1.86 10.97
C LYS A 66 4.20 0.97 10.74
N SER A 67 5.38 1.57 10.72
CA SER A 67 6.65 0.85 10.58
C SER A 67 7.46 0.88 11.88
N GLY A 68 8.16 -0.22 12.13
CA GLY A 68 9.13 -0.37 13.20
C GLY A 68 10.42 -0.95 12.64
N ASP A 69 11.54 -0.28 12.91
CA ASP A 69 12.88 -0.77 12.58
C ASP A 69 13.51 -1.39 13.84
N GLY A 70 13.74 -2.70 13.80
CA GLY A 70 14.36 -3.46 14.88
C GLY A 70 15.88 -3.54 14.76
N GLY A 71 16.48 -3.05 13.68
CA GLY A 71 17.89 -3.22 13.36
C GLY A 71 18.26 -4.66 13.01
N SER A 72 19.54 -5.01 13.10
CA SER A 72 20.04 -6.36 12.83
C SER A 72 19.75 -7.29 14.01
N LEU A 73 18.70 -8.11 13.88
CA LEU A 73 18.25 -9.06 14.90
C LEU A 73 18.31 -10.50 14.38
N SER A 74 18.44 -11.45 15.30
CA SER A 74 18.17 -12.86 14.99
C SER A 74 16.71 -13.03 14.55
N TYR A 75 16.38 -14.12 13.85
CA TYR A 75 14.99 -14.38 13.44
C TYR A 75 14.05 -14.44 14.65
N ASP A 76 14.45 -15.12 15.73
CA ASP A 76 13.70 -15.21 16.98
C ASP A 76 13.49 -13.84 17.64
N ASP A 77 14.53 -13.00 17.68
CA ASP A 77 14.42 -11.67 18.28
C ASP A 77 13.64 -10.70 17.40
N CYS A 78 13.66 -10.88 16.07
CA CYS A 78 12.78 -10.17 15.15
C CYS A 78 11.31 -10.54 15.37
N GLY A 79 11.01 -11.81 15.66
CA GLY A 79 9.69 -12.27 16.07
C GLY A 79 9.19 -11.57 17.34
N LYS A 80 10.04 -11.53 18.38
CA LYS A 80 9.74 -10.81 19.63
C LYS A 80 9.56 -9.31 19.42
N TYR A 81 10.39 -8.71 18.57
CA TYR A 81 10.27 -7.29 18.21
C TYR A 81 8.92 -7.01 17.53
N LYS A 82 8.52 -7.85 16.56
CA LYS A 82 7.21 -7.77 15.90
C LYS A 82 6.07 -7.88 16.92
N ASP A 83 6.12 -8.85 17.83
CA ASP A 83 5.08 -9.02 18.85
C ASP A 83 5.01 -7.81 19.80
N GLY A 84 6.16 -7.26 20.19
CA GLY A 84 6.25 -6.04 20.99
C GLY A 84 5.69 -4.81 20.27
N PHE A 85 6.03 -4.64 18.99
CA PHE A 85 5.54 -3.55 18.15
C PHE A 85 4.02 -3.61 17.96
N VAL A 86 3.50 -4.80 17.66
CA VAL A 86 2.06 -5.08 17.55
C VAL A 86 1.34 -4.76 18.87
N LYS A 87 1.93 -5.17 20.00
CA LYS A 87 1.37 -4.89 21.32
C LYS A 87 1.33 -3.39 21.63
N ASP A 88 2.42 -2.66 21.37
CA ASP A 88 2.49 -1.20 21.56
C ASP A 88 1.43 -0.46 20.72
N LEU A 89 1.22 -0.88 19.46
CA LEU A 89 0.16 -0.32 18.62
C LEU A 89 -1.24 -0.59 19.23
N ARG A 90 -1.51 -1.80 19.71
CA ARG A 90 -2.79 -2.10 20.36
C ARG A 90 -2.99 -1.28 21.65
N GLU A 91 -1.94 -1.11 22.45
CA GLU A 91 -1.99 -0.29 23.67
C GLU A 91 -2.24 1.20 23.36
N LYS A 92 -1.75 1.68 22.22
CA LYS A 92 -2.04 3.02 21.68
C LYS A 92 -3.46 3.15 21.07
N GLY A 93 -4.26 2.09 21.09
CA GLY A 93 -5.63 2.08 20.59
C GLY A 93 -5.76 1.81 19.09
N PHE A 94 -4.71 1.31 18.45
CA PHE A 94 -4.78 0.90 17.05
C PHE A 94 -5.43 -0.48 16.91
N THR A 95 -6.18 -0.65 15.83
CA THR A 95 -6.82 -1.92 15.44
C THR A 95 -6.32 -2.36 14.07
N PHE A 96 -6.08 -3.66 13.90
CA PHE A 96 -5.56 -4.25 12.67
C PHE A 96 -5.74 -5.77 12.68
N GLU A 97 -5.81 -6.34 11.48
CA GLU A 97 -5.88 -7.79 11.26
C GLU A 97 -4.47 -8.38 11.14
N GLU A 98 -4.31 -9.67 11.47
CA GLU A 98 -2.99 -10.31 11.44
C GLU A 98 -2.40 -10.41 10.02
N GLU A 99 -3.25 -10.50 9.00
CA GLU A 99 -2.85 -10.48 7.58
C GLU A 99 -2.24 -9.14 7.12
N ASN A 100 -2.45 -8.08 7.92
CA ASN A 100 -1.93 -6.75 7.66
C ASN A 100 -0.56 -6.49 8.30
N ILE A 101 0.00 -7.50 8.96
CA ILE A 101 1.34 -7.46 9.55
C ILE A 101 2.32 -8.08 8.55
N LYS A 102 3.30 -7.29 8.11
CA LYS A 102 4.41 -7.74 7.26
C LYS A 102 5.72 -7.62 8.02
N VAL A 103 6.53 -8.67 7.99
CA VAL A 103 7.89 -8.67 8.52
C VAL A 103 8.85 -8.88 7.37
N ILE A 104 9.84 -8.00 7.27
CA ILE A 104 10.98 -8.14 6.38
C ILE A 104 12.17 -8.52 7.26
N TRP A 105 12.77 -9.66 6.95
CA TRP A 105 14.01 -10.14 7.54
C TRP A 105 14.86 -10.69 6.39
N GLY A 106 16.09 -10.22 6.25
CA GLY A 106 16.96 -10.51 5.10
C GLY A 106 18.39 -10.74 5.51
#